data_AF-A0A927V4Y7-F1
#
_entry.id   AF-A0A927V4Y7-F1
#
_cell.length_a   1.000
_cell.length_b   1.000
_cell.length_c   1.000
_cell.angle_alpha   90.00
_cell.angle_beta   90.00
_cell.angle_gamma   90.00
#
_symmetry.space_group_name_H-M   'P 1'
#
loop_
_entity.id
_entity.type
_entity.pdbx_description
1 polymer ?
#
loop_
_entity_poly.entity_id
_entity_poly.type
_entity_poly.pdbx_seq_one_letter_code
_entity_poly.pdbx_strand_id
1 'polypeptide(L)' 'MAKFTIMDNGILIEREELDMYNMFHWDDFSRVVDFSEFILLYDKIKLSLVLPKDAMTDVSPSEVRDYIAERIYKK' A
#
# COMPACT_ATOMS: atom_id res chain seq x y z
N MET A 1 1.70 6.45 15.29
CA MET A 1 1.96 5.30 14.39
C MET A 1 0.98 5.36 13.23
N ALA A 2 1.39 5.06 11.99
CA ALA A 2 0.49 5.13 10.84
C ALA A 2 -0.27 3.80 10.66
N LYS A 3 -1.58 3.86 10.48
CA LYS A 3 -2.42 2.70 10.17
C LYS A 3 -2.77 2.69 8.68
N PHE A 4 -2.74 1.51 8.08
CA PHE A 4 -3.03 1.31 6.66
C PHE A 4 -4.30 0.50 6.51
N THR A 5 -5.23 0.97 5.69
CA THR A 5 -6.43 0.22 5.30
C THR A 5 -6.43 0.05 3.80
N ILE A 6 -6.34 -1.21 3.34
CA ILE A 6 -6.44 -1.57 1.92
C ILE A 6 -7.92 -1.60 1.55
N MET A 7 -8.31 -0.88 0.51
CA MET A 7 -9.69 -0.73 0.04
C MET A 7 -9.79 -1.01 -1.46
N ASP A 8 -11.01 -1.22 -1.96
CA ASP A 8 -11.20 -1.51 -3.39
C ASP A 8 -10.77 -0.35 -4.29
N ASN A 9 -10.82 0.89 -3.82
CA ASN A 9 -10.44 2.10 -4.57
C ASN A 9 -9.04 2.65 -4.25
N GLY A 10 -8.31 2.05 -3.30
CA GLY A 10 -7.00 2.56 -2.91
C GLY A 10 -6.51 2.10 -1.54
N ILE A 11 -5.58 2.87 -0.98
CA ILE A 11 -5.01 2.68 0.35
C ILE A 11 -5.26 3.94 1.16
N LEU A 12 -6.00 3.79 2.25
CA LEU A 12 -6.17 4.82 3.25
C LEU A 12 -5.05 4.72 4.29
N ILE A 13 -4.42 5.86 4.57
CA ILE A 13 -3.41 6.00 5.61
C ILE A 13 -3.93 6.95 6.68
N GLU A 14 -4.00 6.46 7.90
CA GLU A 14 -4.45 7.22 9.07
C GLU A 14 -3.22 7.52 9.94
N ARG A 15 -2.96 8.81 10.21
CA ARG A 15 -1.93 9.25 11.14
C ARG A 15 -2.59 9.96 12.31
N GLU A 16 -2.98 9.18 13.31
CA GLU A 16 -3.76 9.66 14.47
C GLU A 16 -3.11 10.84 15.19
N GLU A 17 -1.79 10.85 15.31
CA GLU A 17 -1.03 11.93 15.97
C GLU A 17 -1.11 13.28 15.25
N LEU A 18 -1.44 13.28 13.95
CA LEU A 18 -1.48 14.47 13.11
C LEU A 18 -2.91 14.84 12.68
N ASP A 19 -3.92 14.06 13.08
CA ASP A 19 -5.30 14.16 12.58
C ASP A 19 -5.36 14.24 11.04
N MET A 20 -4.51 13.42 10.39
CA MET A 20 -4.35 13.41 8.94
C MET A 20 -4.79 12.08 8.33
N TYR A 21 -5.61 12.19 7.29
CA TYR A 21 -6.05 11.10 6.45
C TYR A 21 -5.55 11.31 5.02
N ASN A 22 -4.77 10.37 4.50
CA ASN A 22 -4.31 10.39 3.11
C ASN A 22 -4.84 9.16 2.38
N MET A 23 -5.53 9.39 1.26
CA MET A 23 -5.95 8.33 0.35
C MET A 23 -5.02 8.30 -0.86
N PHE A 24 -4.48 7.14 -1.19
CA PHE A 24 -3.81 6.87 -2.45
C PHE A 24 -4.68 5.96 -3.30
N HIS A 25 -5.00 6.36 -4.52
CA HIS A 25 -5.77 5.55 -5.45
C HIS A 25 -4.88 4.54 -6.17
N TRP A 26 -5.45 3.43 -6.63
CA TRP A 26 -4.71 2.45 -7.44
C TRP A 26 -4.15 3.05 -8.74
N ASP A 27 -4.76 4.12 -9.23
CA ASP A 27 -4.30 4.88 -10.40
C ASP A 27 -3.06 5.74 -10.15
N ASP A 28 -2.71 5.98 -8.89
CA ASP A 28 -1.50 6.69 -8.51
C ASP A 28 -0.25 5.80 -8.57
N PHE A 29 -0.43 4.49 -8.74
CA PHE A 29 0.67 3.53 -8.75
C PHE A 29 0.82 2.86 -10.11
N SER A 30 2.08 2.68 -10.51
CA SER A 30 2.44 1.94 -11.73
C SER A 30 3.22 0.66 -11.44
N ARG A 31 3.69 0.46 -10.19
CA ARG A 31 4.50 -0.70 -9.83
C ARG A 31 4.42 -1.01 -8.35
N VAL A 32 4.38 -2.31 -8.04
CA VAL A 32 4.60 -2.89 -6.71
C VAL A 32 5.87 -3.73 -6.71
N VAL A 33 6.68 -3.63 -5.67
CA VAL A 33 7.89 -4.43 -5.44
C VAL A 33 7.86 -5.01 -4.04
N ASP A 34 8.18 -6.30 -3.95
CA ASP A 34 8.10 -7.08 -2.72
C ASP A 34 9.51 -7.34 -2.17
N PHE A 35 9.78 -6.92 -0.94
CA PHE A 35 11.02 -7.13 -0.19
C PHE A 35 10.76 -7.98 1.05
N SER A 36 11.80 -8.45 1.73
CA SER A 36 11.66 -9.30 2.92
C SER A 36 10.75 -8.69 3.99
N GLU A 37 10.91 -7.38 4.26
CA GLU A 37 10.21 -6.67 5.34
C GLU A 37 9.20 -5.64 4.84
N PHE A 38 9.20 -5.31 3.55
CA PHE A 38 8.43 -4.19 3.00
C PHE A 38 7.75 -4.55 1.68
N ILE A 39 6.62 -3.90 1.43
CA ILE A 39 6.03 -3.78 0.09
C ILE A 39 6.19 -2.31 -0.34
N LEU A 40 6.80 -2.09 -1.51
CA LEU A 40 7.06 -0.77 -2.05
C LEU A 40 6.13 -0.48 -3.23
N LEU A 41 5.49 0.68 -3.21
CA LEU A 41 4.62 1.15 -4.29
C LEU A 41 5.20 2.39 -4.94
N TYR A 42 5.28 2.37 -6.27
CA TYR A 42 5.89 3.43 -7.07
C TYR A 42 4.87 4.08 -8.01
N ASP A 43 4.97 5.40 -8.14
CA ASP A 43 4.46 6.16 -9.29
C ASP A 43 5.60 6.35 -10.29
N LYS A 44 5.55 5.62 -11.40
CA LYS A 44 6.61 5.53 -12.41
C LYS A 44 7.95 5.12 -11.79
N ILE A 45 8.83 6.09 -11.56
CA ILE A 45 10.16 5.91 -10.97
C ILE A 45 10.25 6.43 -9.53
N LYS A 46 9.22 7.11 -9.03
CA LYS A 46 9.18 7.71 -7.69
C LYS A 46 8.58 6.71 -6.72
N LEU A 47 9.27 6.47 -5.60
CA LEU A 47 8.71 5.72 -4.49
C LEU A 47 7.60 6.56 -3.83
N SER A 48 6.37 6.05 -3.88
CA SER A 48 5.17 6.76 -3.41
C SER A 48 4.77 6.28 -2.02
N LEU A 49 4.81 4.97 -1.78
CA LEU A 49 4.40 4.38 -0.51
C LEU A 49 5.27 3.18 -0.12
N VAL A 50 5.53 3.07 1.19
CA VAL A 50 6.22 1.93 1.81
C VAL A 50 5.27 1.33 2.83
N LEU A 51 4.97 0.05 2.68
CA LEU A 51 4.12 -0.71 3.58
C LEU A 51 5.01 -1.71 4.35
N PRO A 52 5.24 -1.48 5.65
CA PRO A 52 5.91 -2.46 6.52
C PRO A 52 5.04 -3.72 6.66
N LYS A 53 5.64 -4.90 6.50
CA LYS A 53 4.91 -6.17 6.60
C LYS A 53 4.56 -6.54 8.04
N ASP A 54 5.34 -6.08 9.01
CA ASP A 54 5.07 -6.23 10.44
C ASP A 54 3.82 -5.47 10.90
N ALA A 55 3.38 -4.47 10.14
CA ALA A 55 2.12 -3.75 10.36
C ALA A 55 0.89 -4.52 9.85
N MET A 56 1.06 -5.67 9.19
CA MET A 56 -0.04 -6.50 8.66
C MET A 56 -0.35 -7.62 9.65
N THR A 57 -1.38 -7.43 10.47
CA THR A 57 -1.73 -8.37 11.55
C THR A 57 -2.71 -9.47 11.13
N ASP A 58 -3.67 -9.13 10.28
CA ASP A 58 -4.85 -9.98 10.04
C ASP A 58 -4.88 -10.62 8.64
N VAL A 59 -3.90 -10.31 7.79
CA VAL A 59 -3.82 -10.78 6.40
C VAL A 59 -2.36 -11.10 6.06
N SER A 60 -2.11 -12.16 5.30
CA SER A 60 -0.75 -12.50 4.89
C SER A 60 -0.17 -11.38 4.00
N PRO A 61 1.09 -10.96 4.22
CA PRO A 61 1.76 -10.01 3.33
C PRO A 61 1.77 -10.42 1.86
N SER A 62 1.78 -11.72 1.56
CA SER A 62 1.69 -12.22 0.19
C SER A 62 0.32 -11.96 -0.43
N GLU A 63 -0.76 -12.14 0.32
CA GLU A 63 -2.13 -11.88 -0.14
C GLU A 63 -2.33 -10.39 -0.39
N VAL A 64 -1.83 -9.54 0.52
CA VAL A 64 -1.83 -8.08 0.33
C VAL A 64 -1.08 -7.69 -0.94
N ARG A 65 0.10 -8.27 -1.16
CA ARG A 65 0.90 -7.99 -2.36
C ARG A 65 0.18 -8.40 -3.64
N ASP A 66 -0.41 -9.58 -3.67
CA ASP A 66 -1.12 -10.10 -4.85
C ASP A 66 -2.38 -9.29 -5.14
N TYR A 67 -3.12 -8.91 -4.09
CA TYR A 67 -4.27 -8.01 -4.20
C TYR A 67 -3.87 -6.68 -4.84
N ILE A 68 -2.78 -6.04 -4.36
CA ILE A 68 -2.27 -4.78 -4.92
C ILE A 68 -1.80 -4.96 -6.36
N ALA A 69 -1.04 -6.03 -6.65
CA ALA A 69 -0.52 -6.30 -7.98
C ALA A 69 -1.64 -6.45 -9.02
N GLU A 70 -2.74 -7.11 -8.66
CA GLU A 70 -3.91 -7.23 -9.51
C GLU A 70 -4.50 -5.86 -9.90
N ARG A 71 -4.59 -4.93 -8.95
CA ARG A 71 -5.13 -3.58 -9.19
C ARG A 71 -4.20 -2.68 -9.99
N ILE A 72 -2.89 -2.86 -9.86
CA ILE A 72 -1.91 -2.06 -10.61
C ILE A 72 -1.76 -2.58 -12.05
N TYR A 73 -1.76 -3.91 -12.25
CA TYR A 73 -1.37 -4.51 -13.53
C TYR A 73 -2.52 -5.07 -14.38
N LYS A 74 -3.70 -5.37 -13.80
CA LYS A 74 -4.86 -5.90 -14.55
C LYS A 74 -5.96 -4.86 -14.79
N LYS A 75 -5.57 -3.58 -14.92
CA LYS A 75 -6.51 -2.49 -15.26
C LYS A 75 -7.18 -2.70 -16.62
#